data_AF-A0A960LPN6-F1
#
_entry.id   AF-A0A960LPN6-F1
#
_cell.length_a   1.000
_cell.length_b   1.000
_cell.length_c   1.000
_cell.angle_alpha   90.00
_cell.angle_beta   90.00
_cell.angle_gamma   90.00
#
_symmetry.space_group_name_H-M   'P 1'
#
loop_
_entity.id
_entity.type
_entity.pdbx_description
1 polymer ?
#
loop_
_entity_poly.entity_id
_entity_poly.type
_entity_poly.pdbx_seq_one_letter_code
_entity_poly.pdbx_strand_id
1 'polypeptide(L)'
;MKSLLLFLSIWGLIPVITFAVPPEVEKAFREKYPDAMVEDWEVDVNGYWEADFELNGTDYRGDFTDEGEWVETESSLDFNDLPDAVQRAVRLDFGDEEIAEVESVDHHTKGKFFDVEFKRKGPNQDVEYNEKGERLELMASVVDELTSPVGNLADTQKRTEEMGKLELLFEFGFNLLTIFVFAWVIYYRRHHDHQMLFLLLGFNLFLFPIFLLSASLTAGFGFTIFALLALVRMRSDTFSKTEIAYLLGAVALTFINAMLPARVEIISTSIVLVTAYLGDHPNVWRDAYHTVEIRYRIKDTKGMLDRDYLSQMIANDFNVEVDNLDIERIGKNEVRMIVMYRDPEDLRKGRVPLDRHFPEKKENNNDAANS
;
A
#
# COMPACT_ATOMS: atom_id res chain seq x y z
N MET A 1 -25.49 -20.65 6.47
CA MET A 1 -24.61 -21.50 5.63
C MET A 1 -24.70 -21.25 4.12
N LYS A 2 -25.79 -20.67 3.59
CA LYS A 2 -25.91 -20.37 2.14
C LYS A 2 -25.17 -19.10 1.69
N SER A 3 -24.75 -18.22 2.61
CA SER A 3 -23.94 -17.02 2.32
C SER A 3 -22.42 -17.23 2.38
N LEU A 4 -21.95 -18.30 3.04
CA LEU A 4 -20.52 -18.58 3.21
C LEU A 4 -19.89 -19.22 1.95
N LEU A 5 -20.71 -19.89 1.12
CA LEU A 5 -20.28 -20.53 -0.12
C LEU A 5 -20.12 -19.57 -1.32
N LEU A 6 -20.57 -18.32 -1.19
CA LEU A 6 -20.37 -17.29 -2.24
C LEU A 6 -19.06 -16.52 -2.07
N PHE A 7 -18.47 -16.48 -0.88
CA PHE A 7 -17.20 -15.80 -0.63
C PHE A 7 -15.95 -16.61 -1.04
N LEU A 8 -16.06 -17.92 -1.18
CA LEU A 8 -14.97 -18.79 -1.66
C LEU A 8 -14.92 -18.94 -3.19
N SER A 9 -15.84 -18.31 -3.93
CA SER A 9 -15.91 -18.40 -5.40
C SER A 9 -15.22 -17.26 -6.15
N ILE A 10 -14.67 -16.26 -5.45
CA ILE A 10 -13.96 -15.10 -6.04
C ILE A 10 -12.45 -15.15 -5.75
N TRP A 11 -11.89 -16.35 -5.59
CA TRP A 11 -10.43 -16.58 -5.53
C TRP A 11 -9.92 -17.37 -6.75
N GLY A 12 -10.79 -17.70 -7.72
CA GLY A 12 -10.47 -18.50 -8.90
C GLY A 12 -10.37 -17.74 -10.22
N LEU A 13 -10.55 -16.41 -10.21
CA LEU A 13 -10.39 -15.54 -11.38
C LEU A 13 -9.53 -14.34 -10.98
N ILE A 14 -8.33 -14.60 -10.47
CA ILE A 14 -7.25 -13.68 -10.81
C ILE A 14 -6.99 -14.03 -12.28
N PRO A 15 -7.31 -13.18 -13.28
CA PRO A 15 -6.68 -13.38 -14.57
C PRO A 15 -5.19 -13.40 -14.25
N VAL A 16 -4.52 -14.52 -14.54
CA VAL A 16 -3.08 -14.47 -14.73
C VAL A 16 -2.95 -13.44 -15.85
N ILE A 17 -2.69 -12.19 -15.49
CA ILE A 17 -2.33 -11.17 -16.45
C ILE A 17 -1.00 -11.69 -16.92
N THR A 18 -1.03 -12.35 -18.08
CA THR A 18 0.17 -12.51 -18.87
C THR A 18 0.68 -11.09 -19.07
N PHE A 19 1.81 -10.76 -18.44
CA PHE A 19 2.60 -9.58 -18.79
C PHE A 19 3.01 -9.77 -20.25
N ALA A 20 2.09 -9.42 -21.14
CA ALA A 20 2.34 -9.46 -22.56
C ALA A 20 3.15 -8.22 -22.88
N VAL A 21 4.32 -8.43 -23.49
CA VAL A 21 5.18 -7.39 -23.99
C VAL A 21 4.35 -6.46 -24.89
N PRO A 22 4.43 -5.12 -24.73
CA PRO A 22 3.72 -4.20 -25.60
C PRO A 22 4.07 -4.46 -27.08
N PRO A 23 3.10 -4.46 -28.01
CA PRO A 23 3.38 -4.67 -29.42
C PRO A 23 4.40 -3.70 -30.01
N GLU A 24 4.44 -2.47 -29.49
CA GLU A 24 5.39 -1.42 -29.84
C GLU A 24 6.82 -1.80 -29.45
N VAL A 25 7.02 -2.37 -28.25
CA VAL A 25 8.30 -2.86 -27.76
C VAL A 25 8.81 -4.02 -28.62
N GLU A 26 7.97 -5.04 -28.86
CA GLU A 26 8.37 -6.15 -29.72
C GLU A 26 8.71 -5.69 -31.15
N LYS A 27 7.97 -4.70 -31.66
CA LYS A 27 8.21 -4.11 -32.97
C LYS A 27 9.56 -3.39 -32.99
N ALA A 28 9.84 -2.56 -31.98
CA ALA A 28 11.10 -1.84 -31.86
C ALA A 28 12.30 -2.80 -31.78
N PHE A 29 12.19 -3.86 -30.98
CA PHE A 29 13.20 -4.93 -30.92
C PHE A 29 13.46 -5.52 -32.30
N ARG A 30 12.42 -5.96 -33.02
CA ARG A 30 12.56 -6.57 -34.36
C ARG A 30 13.12 -5.60 -35.40
N GLU A 31 12.83 -4.30 -35.28
CA GLU A 31 13.39 -3.28 -36.17
C GLU A 31 14.88 -3.05 -35.90
N LYS A 32 15.30 -3.09 -34.62
CA LYS A 32 16.70 -2.90 -34.22
C LYS A 32 17.56 -4.15 -34.43
N TYR A 33 17.01 -5.32 -34.12
CA TYR A 33 17.68 -6.62 -34.16
C TYR A 33 16.91 -7.61 -35.07
N PRO A 34 16.91 -7.38 -36.40
CA PRO A 34 16.09 -8.17 -37.34
C PRO A 34 16.48 -9.65 -37.43
N ASP A 35 17.71 -9.99 -37.05
CA ASP A 35 18.27 -11.34 -37.11
C ASP A 35 18.30 -12.04 -35.73
N ALA A 36 17.85 -11.37 -34.66
CA ALA A 36 17.80 -11.93 -33.31
C ALA A 36 16.39 -12.41 -32.96
N MET A 37 16.31 -13.41 -32.09
CA MET A 37 15.08 -13.84 -31.44
C MET A 37 15.22 -13.64 -29.94
N VAL A 38 14.20 -13.07 -29.32
CA VAL A 38 14.16 -12.93 -27.87
C VAL A 38 13.93 -14.29 -27.23
N GLU A 39 14.78 -14.63 -26.27
CA GLU A 39 14.69 -15.83 -25.46
C GLU A 39 13.70 -15.64 -24.30
N ASP A 40 13.84 -14.52 -23.58
CA ASP A 40 12.92 -14.12 -22.53
C ASP A 40 12.71 -12.61 -22.48
N TRP A 41 11.57 -12.21 -21.93
CA TRP A 41 11.24 -10.82 -21.68
C TRP A 41 10.96 -10.62 -20.20
N GLU A 42 11.68 -9.69 -19.60
CA GLU A 42 11.48 -9.29 -18.21
C GLU A 42 11.19 -7.78 -18.12
N VAL A 43 10.69 -7.37 -16.97
CA VAL A 43 10.61 -5.95 -16.62
C VAL A 43 11.63 -5.71 -15.53
N ASP A 44 12.62 -4.88 -15.82
CA ASP A 44 13.72 -4.59 -14.91
C ASP A 44 13.24 -3.78 -13.69
N VAL A 45 14.15 -3.53 -12.74
CA VAL A 45 13.85 -2.75 -11.54
C VAL A 45 13.49 -1.28 -11.84
N ASN A 46 13.90 -0.76 -13.00
CA ASN A 46 13.60 0.60 -13.45
C ASN A 46 12.29 0.70 -14.23
N GLY A 47 11.64 -0.43 -14.55
CA GLY A 47 10.40 -0.52 -15.29
C GLY A 47 10.57 -0.60 -16.82
N TYR A 48 11.78 -0.79 -17.32
CA TYR A 48 12.07 -1.05 -18.72
C TYR A 48 11.76 -2.50 -19.08
N TRP A 49 11.38 -2.72 -20.34
CA TRP A 49 11.27 -4.06 -20.92
C TRP A 49 12.64 -4.51 -21.39
N GLU A 50 13.19 -5.49 -20.69
CA GLU A 50 14.47 -6.12 -20.99
C GLU A 50 14.22 -7.34 -21.87
N ALA A 51 14.91 -7.39 -23.01
CA ALA A 51 14.95 -8.54 -23.90
C ALA A 51 16.28 -9.27 -23.71
N ASP A 52 16.23 -10.55 -23.31
CA ASP A 52 17.35 -11.47 -23.40
C ASP A 52 17.40 -12.09 -24.79
N PHE A 53 18.54 -12.00 -25.49
CA PHE A 53 18.67 -12.57 -26.83
C PHE A 53 20.10 -12.92 -27.19
N GLU A 54 20.27 -14.00 -27.96
CA GLU A 54 21.55 -14.32 -28.58
C GLU A 54 21.66 -13.66 -29.97
N LEU A 55 22.79 -12.99 -30.24
CA LEU A 55 23.14 -12.49 -31.56
C LEU A 55 24.58 -12.87 -31.91
N ASN A 56 24.76 -13.63 -33.00
CA ASN A 56 26.06 -14.13 -33.45
C ASN A 56 26.83 -14.97 -32.41
N GLY A 57 26.12 -15.70 -31.53
CA GLY A 57 26.75 -16.51 -30.47
C GLY A 57 27.21 -15.70 -29.25
N THR A 58 26.67 -14.50 -29.07
CA THR A 58 26.89 -13.66 -27.89
C THR A 58 25.53 -13.30 -27.31
N ASP A 59 25.40 -13.47 -25.99
CA ASP A 59 24.19 -13.12 -25.25
C ASP A 59 24.15 -11.61 -24.99
N TYR A 60 23.00 -11.01 -25.22
CA TYR A 60 22.73 -9.60 -25.02
C TYR A 60 21.48 -9.41 -24.17
N ARG A 61 21.48 -8.34 -23.39
CA ARG A 61 20.29 -7.77 -22.76
C ARG A 61 20.00 -6.42 -23.38
N GLY A 62 18.75 -6.18 -23.78
CA GLY A 62 18.36 -4.96 -24.46
C GLY A 62 17.13 -4.33 -23.86
N ASP A 63 17.25 -3.07 -23.45
CA ASP A 63 16.21 -2.36 -22.72
C ASP A 63 15.41 -1.40 -23.58
N PHE A 64 14.10 -1.41 -23.35
CA PHE A 64 13.13 -0.59 -24.06
C PHE A 64 12.14 0.05 -23.08
N THR A 65 11.74 1.30 -23.35
CA THR A 65 10.59 1.91 -22.66
C THR A 65 9.30 1.20 -23.06
N ASP A 66 8.19 1.44 -22.34
CA ASP A 66 6.91 0.81 -22.71
C ASP A 66 6.29 1.37 -24.00
N GLU A 67 6.77 2.50 -24.51
CA GLU A 67 6.50 3.00 -25.87
C GLU A 67 7.39 2.37 -26.96
N GLY A 68 8.36 1.53 -26.58
CA GLY A 68 9.31 0.89 -27.50
C GLY A 68 10.50 1.78 -27.89
N GLU A 69 10.84 2.79 -27.09
CA GLU A 69 12.09 3.54 -27.29
C GLU A 69 13.26 2.73 -26.74
N TRP A 70 14.33 2.55 -27.53
CA TRP A 70 15.53 1.85 -27.10
C TRP A 70 16.33 2.68 -26.09
N VAL A 71 16.66 2.09 -24.94
CA VAL A 71 17.44 2.70 -23.86
C VAL A 71 18.89 2.28 -23.98
N GLU A 72 19.16 0.98 -23.83
CA GLU A 72 20.51 0.44 -23.93
C GLU A 72 20.54 -1.02 -24.38
N THR A 73 21.73 -1.49 -24.73
CA THR A 73 21.99 -2.91 -24.94
C THR A 73 23.37 -3.23 -24.43
N GLU A 74 23.45 -4.29 -23.64
CA GLU A 74 24.65 -4.74 -22.97
C GLU A 74 24.96 -6.20 -23.29
N SER A 75 26.22 -6.55 -23.15
CA SER A 75 26.70 -7.92 -23.24
C SER A 75 27.92 -8.08 -22.33
N SER A 76 27.99 -9.19 -21.61
CA SER A 76 29.17 -9.55 -20.84
C SER A 76 30.39 -9.67 -21.75
N LEU A 77 31.54 -9.20 -21.26
CA LEU A 77 32.80 -9.14 -21.99
C LEU A 77 33.92 -9.70 -21.11
N ASP A 78 34.89 -10.41 -21.68
CA ASP A 78 36.10 -10.76 -20.92
C ASP A 78 36.96 -9.49 -20.71
N PHE A 79 37.54 -9.33 -19.53
CA PHE A 79 38.41 -8.18 -19.24
C PHE A 79 39.55 -8.02 -20.27
N ASN A 80 40.05 -9.12 -20.85
CA ASN A 80 41.12 -9.08 -21.84
C ASN A 80 40.64 -8.62 -23.23
N ASP A 81 39.33 -8.64 -23.48
CA ASP A 81 38.72 -8.17 -24.72
C ASP A 81 38.36 -6.67 -24.67
N LEU A 82 38.49 -6.02 -23.51
CA LEU A 82 38.37 -4.57 -23.38
C LEU A 82 39.42 -3.84 -24.21
N PRO A 83 39.16 -2.60 -24.67
CA PRO A 83 40.19 -1.77 -25.29
C PRO A 83 41.39 -1.58 -24.35
N ASP A 84 42.61 -1.63 -24.90
CA ASP A 84 43.85 -1.50 -24.11
C ASP A 84 43.86 -0.25 -23.21
N ALA A 85 43.20 0.83 -23.64
CA ALA A 85 43.10 2.06 -22.87
C ALA A 85 42.25 1.89 -21.61
N VAL A 86 41.14 1.16 -21.70
CA VAL A 86 40.25 0.82 -20.58
C VAL A 86 40.94 -0.15 -19.63
N GLN A 87 41.57 -1.20 -20.16
CA GLN A 87 42.33 -2.16 -19.33
C GLN A 87 43.42 -1.45 -18.51
N ARG A 88 44.14 -0.51 -19.11
CA ARG A 88 45.15 0.29 -18.40
C ARG A 88 44.52 1.21 -17.36
N ALA A 89 43.40 1.84 -17.67
CA ALA A 89 42.70 2.73 -16.74
C ALA A 89 42.22 1.96 -15.51
N VAL A 90 41.53 0.83 -15.70
CA VAL A 90 41.07 -0.04 -14.61
C VAL A 90 42.22 -0.46 -13.70
N ARG A 91 43.33 -0.94 -14.26
CA ARG A 91 44.51 -1.35 -13.47
C ARG A 91 45.18 -0.20 -12.74
N LEU A 92 45.18 1.01 -13.33
CA LEU A 92 45.72 2.20 -12.68
C LEU A 92 44.83 2.63 -11.50
N ASP A 93 43.53 2.50 -11.69
CA ASP A 93 42.48 2.96 -10.80
C ASP A 93 42.25 2.05 -9.60
N PHE A 94 42.25 0.73 -9.83
CA PHE A 94 41.84 -0.30 -8.86
C PHE A 94 42.88 -1.41 -8.67
N GLY A 95 44.03 -1.35 -9.35
CA GLY A 95 45.12 -2.32 -9.17
C GLY A 95 44.68 -3.75 -9.51
N ASP A 96 44.86 -4.66 -8.54
CA ASP A 96 44.52 -6.08 -8.64
C ASP A 96 43.22 -6.43 -7.87
N GLU A 97 42.30 -5.48 -7.71
CA GLU A 97 40.97 -5.76 -7.14
C GLU A 97 40.22 -6.83 -7.96
N GLU A 98 39.40 -7.64 -7.28
CA GLU A 98 38.66 -8.73 -7.93
C GLU A 98 37.47 -8.17 -8.70
N ILE A 99 37.48 -8.35 -10.02
CA ILE A 99 36.38 -7.96 -10.91
C ILE A 99 35.30 -9.05 -10.84
N ALA A 100 34.06 -8.64 -10.62
CA ALA A 100 32.88 -9.49 -10.67
C ALA A 100 32.44 -9.71 -12.11
N GLU A 101 32.28 -8.62 -12.84
CA GLU A 101 31.71 -8.60 -14.18
C GLU A 101 32.27 -7.41 -14.98
N VAL A 102 32.26 -7.56 -16.31
CA VAL A 102 32.60 -6.51 -17.26
C VAL A 102 31.57 -6.57 -18.38
N GLU A 103 31.02 -5.42 -18.74
CA GLU A 103 30.00 -5.32 -19.78
C GLU A 103 30.37 -4.27 -20.81
N SER A 104 30.03 -4.55 -22.07
CA SER A 104 30.04 -3.55 -23.14
C SER A 104 28.62 -3.03 -23.30
N VAL A 105 28.43 -1.73 -23.08
CA VAL A 105 27.10 -1.10 -23.11
C VAL A 105 27.02 -0.09 -24.26
N ASP A 106 26.02 -0.24 -25.11
CA ASP A 106 25.61 0.78 -26.07
C ASP A 106 24.35 1.48 -25.52
N HIS A 107 24.43 2.79 -25.24
CA HIS A 107 23.32 3.52 -24.59
C HIS A 107 22.89 4.74 -25.42
N HIS A 108 21.58 5.02 -25.46
CA HIS A 108 20.97 6.01 -26.35
C HIS A 108 21.53 7.45 -26.22
N THR A 109 21.88 7.90 -25.00
CA THR A 109 22.49 9.21 -24.75
C THR A 109 24.00 9.19 -24.45
N LYS A 110 24.51 8.18 -23.75
CA LYS A 110 25.93 8.10 -23.38
C LYS A 110 26.83 7.61 -24.52
N GLY A 111 26.25 6.97 -25.54
CA GLY A 111 27.01 6.25 -26.56
C GLY A 111 27.59 4.96 -25.99
N LYS A 112 28.67 4.45 -26.60
CA LYS A 112 29.32 3.21 -26.18
C LYS A 112 30.24 3.43 -24.98
N PHE A 113 30.10 2.61 -23.96
CA PHE A 113 30.98 2.57 -22.80
C PHE A 113 31.14 1.13 -22.28
N PHE A 114 32.00 0.98 -21.27
CA PHE A 114 32.27 -0.28 -20.61
C PHE A 114 32.00 -0.12 -19.12
N ASP A 115 31.17 -0.98 -18.56
CA ASP A 115 31.00 -1.06 -17.12
C ASP A 115 31.89 -2.17 -16.55
N VAL A 116 32.47 -1.91 -15.39
CA VAL A 116 33.38 -2.82 -14.69
C VAL A 116 32.94 -2.89 -13.23
N GLU A 117 32.34 -4.01 -12.86
CA GLU A 117 31.87 -4.26 -11.51
C GLU A 117 33.00 -4.91 -10.67
N PHE A 118 33.34 -4.29 -9.54
CA PHE A 118 34.34 -4.79 -8.61
C PHE A 118 33.70 -5.40 -7.36
N LYS A 119 34.17 -6.60 -6.97
CA LYS A 119 33.69 -7.28 -5.77
C LYS A 119 34.09 -6.55 -4.51
N ARG A 120 33.13 -6.38 -3.61
CA ARG A 120 33.35 -5.78 -2.29
C ARG A 120 32.80 -6.66 -1.17
N LYS A 121 33.19 -6.32 0.06
CA LYS A 121 32.59 -6.94 1.26
C LYS A 121 31.14 -6.52 1.50
N GLY A 122 30.65 -5.51 0.78
CA GLY A 122 29.29 -5.00 0.79
C GLY A 122 28.71 -5.03 -0.63
N PRO A 123 27.84 -4.08 -1.03
CA PRO A 123 27.44 -3.98 -2.44
C PRO A 123 28.67 -3.79 -3.31
N ASN A 124 28.65 -4.43 -4.48
CA ASN A 124 29.69 -4.26 -5.47
C ASN A 124 29.77 -2.79 -5.92
N GLN A 125 30.88 -2.43 -6.57
CA GLN A 125 31.05 -1.10 -7.13
C GLN A 125 31.20 -1.20 -8.64
N ASP A 126 30.35 -0.46 -9.34
CA ASP A 126 30.40 -0.30 -10.79
C ASP A 126 31.19 0.95 -11.16
N VAL A 127 31.86 0.91 -12.31
CA VAL A 127 32.68 2.02 -12.80
C VAL A 127 32.65 2.05 -14.31
N GLU A 128 32.06 3.12 -14.84
CA GLU A 128 31.90 3.32 -16.28
C GLU A 128 33.14 3.98 -16.91
N TYR A 129 33.62 3.38 -18.00
CA TYR A 129 34.73 3.88 -18.82
C TYR A 129 34.30 4.07 -20.27
N ASN A 130 34.67 5.20 -20.88
CA ASN A 130 34.55 5.33 -22.33
C ASN A 130 35.66 4.54 -23.06
N GLU A 131 35.57 4.45 -24.39
CA GLU A 131 36.56 3.72 -25.23
C GLU A 131 38.02 4.19 -25.07
N LYS A 132 38.24 5.40 -24.56
CA LYS A 132 39.58 5.95 -24.30
C LYS A 132 40.11 5.62 -22.91
N GLY A 133 39.35 4.89 -22.10
CA GLY A 133 39.68 4.61 -20.70
C GLY A 133 39.49 5.81 -19.78
N GLU A 134 38.71 6.81 -20.19
CA GLU A 134 38.34 7.92 -19.31
C GLU A 134 37.09 7.53 -18.52
N ARG A 135 37.12 7.70 -17.20
CA ARG A 135 35.95 7.46 -16.35
C ARG A 135 34.83 8.43 -16.71
N LEU A 136 33.64 7.92 -16.96
CA LEU A 136 32.45 8.73 -17.23
C LEU A 136 31.92 9.40 -15.94
N GLU A 137 32.25 8.84 -14.77
CA GLU A 137 31.77 9.32 -13.46
C GLU A 137 32.58 10.49 -12.86
N LEU A 138 33.71 10.90 -13.47
CA LEU A 138 34.66 11.83 -12.83
C LEU A 138 34.45 13.33 -13.15
N MET A 139 33.55 13.69 -14.08
CA MET A 139 33.29 15.11 -14.41
C MET A 139 32.08 15.70 -13.65
N ALA A 140 31.21 14.86 -13.08
CA ALA A 140 30.07 15.30 -12.29
C ALA A 140 30.47 15.68 -10.86
N SER A 141 31.33 14.89 -10.19
CA SER A 141 31.66 15.11 -8.77
C SER A 141 32.58 16.31 -8.50
N VAL A 142 33.57 16.57 -9.37
CA VAL A 142 34.55 17.67 -9.17
C VAL A 142 33.97 19.05 -9.47
N VAL A 143 33.05 19.13 -10.43
CA VAL A 143 32.35 20.39 -10.76
C VAL A 143 31.30 20.72 -9.69
N ASP A 144 30.65 19.70 -9.12
CA ASP A 144 29.64 19.86 -8.08
C ASP A 144 30.26 20.29 -6.72
N GLU A 145 31.46 19.82 -6.40
CA GLU A 145 32.18 20.21 -5.18
C GLU A 145 32.76 21.65 -5.22
N LEU A 146 33.04 22.18 -6.42
CA LEU A 146 33.60 23.53 -6.62
C LEU A 146 32.54 24.61 -6.89
N THR A 147 31.29 24.25 -7.18
CA THR A 147 30.24 25.23 -7.56
C THR A 147 29.02 25.27 -6.64
N SER A 148 28.92 24.41 -5.62
CA SER A 148 27.72 24.35 -4.77
C SER A 148 27.93 24.97 -3.38
N PRO A 149 27.30 26.14 -3.06
CA PRO A 149 26.86 26.37 -1.70
C PRO A 149 25.65 25.47 -1.45
N VAL A 150 25.86 24.43 -0.63
CA VAL A 150 24.84 23.56 -0.03
C VAL A 150 23.99 22.78 -1.06
N GLY A 151 24.50 21.59 -1.40
CA GLY A 151 23.78 20.32 -1.40
C GLY A 151 22.43 20.22 -2.13
N ASN A 152 22.46 19.45 -3.22
CA ASN A 152 21.37 18.59 -3.73
C ASN A 152 20.05 19.29 -4.06
N LEU A 153 20.03 20.04 -5.16
CA LEU A 153 18.80 20.45 -5.84
C LEU A 153 18.83 20.28 -7.37
N ALA A 154 19.99 19.97 -7.99
CA ALA A 154 20.14 20.02 -9.45
C ALA A 154 20.07 18.66 -10.16
N ASP A 155 20.51 17.55 -9.55
CA ASP A 155 20.43 16.23 -10.21
C ASP A 155 19.04 15.57 -10.10
N THR A 156 18.23 16.02 -9.14
CA THR A 156 16.78 15.77 -9.14
C THR A 156 16.05 16.61 -10.21
N GLN A 157 16.73 17.56 -10.87
CA GLN A 157 16.10 18.50 -11.80
C GLN A 157 16.14 18.03 -13.26
N LYS A 158 17.10 17.20 -13.68
CA LYS A 158 17.28 16.83 -15.09
C LYS A 158 16.39 15.69 -15.58
N ARG A 159 15.84 14.86 -14.68
CA ARG A 159 14.75 13.90 -14.98
C ARG A 159 13.36 14.58 -15.02
N THR A 160 13.29 15.89 -14.73
CA THR A 160 12.02 16.58 -14.41
C THR A 160 11.57 17.60 -15.46
N GLU A 161 12.36 17.88 -16.51
CA GLU A 161 12.11 19.07 -17.33
C GLU A 161 11.30 18.94 -18.61
N GLU A 162 11.11 17.77 -19.25
CA GLU A 162 10.24 17.70 -20.45
C GLU A 162 9.09 16.68 -20.45
N MET A 163 9.09 15.66 -19.56
CA MET A 163 7.95 14.73 -19.37
C MET A 163 7.56 14.50 -17.89
N GLY A 164 8.25 15.10 -16.90
CA GLY A 164 8.08 14.76 -15.47
C GLY A 164 6.99 15.50 -14.68
N LYS A 165 6.42 16.61 -15.17
CA LYS A 165 5.38 17.35 -14.41
C LYS A 165 4.00 16.72 -14.53
N LEU A 166 3.65 16.19 -15.70
CA LEU A 166 2.35 15.58 -15.94
C LEU A 166 2.22 14.23 -15.22
N GLU A 167 3.30 13.45 -15.19
CA GLU A 167 3.37 12.19 -14.47
C GLU A 167 3.25 12.40 -12.94
N LEU A 168 4.03 13.32 -12.38
CA LEU A 168 3.89 13.70 -10.96
C LEU A 168 2.48 14.24 -10.63
N LEU A 169 1.88 15.05 -11.51
CA LEU A 169 0.50 15.53 -11.32
C LEU A 169 -0.50 14.37 -11.40
N PHE A 170 -0.26 13.40 -12.26
CA PHE A 170 -1.09 12.20 -12.37
C PHE A 170 -0.98 11.36 -11.10
N GLU A 171 0.22 11.08 -10.59
CA GLU A 171 0.44 10.33 -9.34
C GLU A 171 -0.22 11.02 -8.15
N PHE A 172 -0.03 12.34 -8.00
CA PHE A 172 -0.71 13.12 -6.96
C PHE A 172 -2.24 13.07 -7.12
N GLY A 173 -2.73 13.23 -8.35
CA GLY A 173 -4.16 13.21 -8.65
C GLY A 173 -4.78 11.83 -8.37
N PHE A 174 -4.09 10.77 -8.77
CA PHE A 174 -4.51 9.40 -8.56
C PHE A 174 -4.47 9.03 -7.09
N ASN A 175 -3.42 9.40 -6.35
CA ASN A 175 -3.37 9.20 -4.91
C ASN A 175 -4.52 9.90 -4.18
N LEU A 176 -4.79 11.17 -4.51
CA LEU A 176 -5.91 11.93 -3.94
C LEU A 176 -7.27 11.32 -4.29
N LEU A 177 -7.47 10.87 -5.52
CA LEU A 177 -8.70 10.20 -5.94
C LEU A 177 -8.90 8.90 -5.15
N THR A 178 -7.84 8.13 -5.00
CA THR A 178 -7.91 6.81 -4.37
C THR A 178 -8.19 6.93 -2.88
N ILE A 179 -7.49 7.82 -2.16
CA ILE A 179 -7.79 8.05 -0.75
C ILE A 179 -9.18 8.68 -0.57
N PHE A 180 -9.64 9.51 -1.50
CA PHE A 180 -11.00 10.04 -1.47
C PHE A 180 -12.04 8.91 -1.57
N VAL A 181 -11.88 7.97 -2.50
CA VAL A 181 -12.77 6.82 -2.60
C VAL A 181 -12.71 5.98 -1.31
N PHE A 182 -11.52 5.68 -0.82
CA PHE A 182 -11.34 4.85 0.37
C PHE A 182 -11.92 5.50 1.64
N ALA A 183 -11.59 6.75 1.90
CA ALA A 183 -11.96 7.45 3.14
C ALA A 183 -13.39 8.03 3.08
N TRP A 184 -13.79 8.63 1.96
CA TRP A 184 -15.12 9.25 1.85
C TRP A 184 -16.20 8.24 1.43
N VAL A 185 -15.99 7.57 0.29
CA VAL A 185 -17.03 6.73 -0.32
C VAL A 185 -17.25 5.44 0.46
N ILE A 186 -16.17 4.80 0.91
CA ILE A 186 -16.25 3.53 1.64
C ILE A 186 -16.42 3.79 3.14
N TYR A 187 -15.49 4.49 3.79
CA TYR A 187 -15.50 4.65 5.25
C TYR A 187 -16.56 5.64 5.76
N TYR A 188 -16.47 6.92 5.36
CA TYR A 188 -17.30 7.99 5.92
C TYR A 188 -18.79 7.78 5.67
N ARG A 189 -19.16 7.31 4.46
CA ARG A 189 -20.57 6.99 4.14
C ARG A 189 -21.17 5.91 5.04
N ARG A 190 -20.34 5.06 5.64
CA ARG A 190 -20.78 3.92 6.45
C ARG A 190 -20.72 4.19 7.95
N HIS A 191 -19.65 4.84 8.42
CA HIS A 191 -19.41 5.06 9.84
C HIS A 191 -19.77 6.48 10.31
N HIS A 192 -19.90 7.44 9.39
CA HIS A 192 -20.19 8.85 9.68
C HIS A 192 -19.24 9.52 10.69
N ASP A 193 -18.05 8.95 10.88
CA ASP A 193 -17.01 9.50 11.75
C ASP A 193 -16.11 10.47 10.97
N HIS A 194 -16.30 11.76 11.25
CA HIS A 194 -15.50 12.84 10.66
C HIS A 194 -14.06 12.90 11.19
N GLN A 195 -13.81 12.44 12.42
CA GLN A 195 -12.48 12.50 13.02
C GLN A 195 -11.56 11.50 12.34
N MET A 196 -12.03 10.26 12.15
CA MET A 196 -11.29 9.26 11.40
C MET A 196 -11.16 9.62 9.92
N LEU A 197 -12.21 10.18 9.28
CA LEU A 197 -12.08 10.69 7.91
C LEU A 197 -10.92 11.70 7.79
N PHE A 198 -10.86 12.67 8.69
CA PHE A 198 -9.77 13.65 8.72
C PHE A 198 -8.41 12.98 8.94
N LEU A 199 -8.36 11.96 9.81
CA LEU A 199 -7.14 11.19 10.07
C LEU A 199 -6.64 10.48 8.81
N LEU A 200 -7.51 9.75 8.09
CA LEU A 200 -7.14 9.02 6.88
C LEU A 200 -6.63 9.95 5.77
N LEU A 201 -7.32 11.09 5.55
CA LEU A 201 -6.92 12.09 4.57
C LEU A 201 -5.61 12.79 4.96
N GLY A 202 -5.48 13.18 6.23
CA GLY A 202 -4.29 13.86 6.74
C GLY A 202 -3.05 12.97 6.69
N PHE A 203 -3.16 11.71 7.12
CA PHE A 203 -2.05 10.76 7.04
C PHE A 203 -1.60 10.53 5.59
N ASN A 204 -2.53 10.33 4.66
CA ASN A 204 -2.18 10.16 3.25
C ASN A 204 -1.51 11.42 2.67
N LEU A 205 -2.02 12.61 2.99
CA LEU A 205 -1.42 13.89 2.54
C LEU A 205 0.02 14.07 3.02
N PHE A 206 0.34 13.65 4.25
CA PHE A 206 1.70 13.77 4.79
C PHE A 206 2.63 12.63 4.37
N LEU A 207 2.13 11.40 4.29
CA LEU A 207 2.96 10.23 3.97
C LEU A 207 3.30 10.14 2.50
N PHE A 208 2.40 10.55 1.60
CA PHE A 208 2.60 10.42 0.17
C PHE A 208 3.87 11.15 -0.34
N PRO A 209 4.08 12.45 -0.03
CA PRO A 209 5.32 13.14 -0.44
C PRO A 209 6.57 12.56 0.23
N ILE A 210 6.44 12.05 1.46
CA ILE A 210 7.57 11.43 2.16
C ILE A 210 8.03 10.18 1.40
N PHE A 211 7.11 9.34 0.94
CA PHE A 211 7.46 8.14 0.18
C PHE A 211 8.06 8.50 -1.17
N LEU A 212 7.46 9.46 -1.87
CA LEU A 212 7.97 9.95 -3.15
C LEU A 212 9.42 10.45 -3.05
N LEU A 213 9.79 11.10 -1.94
CA LEU A 213 11.13 11.63 -1.71
C LEU A 213 12.16 10.57 -1.31
N SER A 214 11.74 9.41 -0.83
CA SER A 214 12.64 8.36 -0.35
C SER A 214 12.48 7.08 -1.18
N ALA A 215 13.21 6.97 -2.30
CA ALA A 215 13.15 5.78 -3.16
C ALA A 215 13.77 4.51 -2.52
N SER A 216 14.56 4.65 -1.46
CA SER A 216 15.22 3.55 -0.75
C SER A 216 14.55 3.24 0.59
N LEU A 217 13.27 2.84 0.55
CA LEU A 217 12.56 2.38 1.75
C LEU A 217 12.98 0.96 2.11
N THR A 218 14.01 0.84 2.96
CA THR A 218 14.41 -0.43 3.58
C THR A 218 13.30 -0.94 4.53
N ALA A 219 13.34 -2.22 4.89
CA ALA A 219 12.45 -2.84 5.90
C ALA A 219 12.31 -2.05 7.22
N GLY A 220 13.31 -1.22 7.58
CA GLY A 220 13.28 -0.28 8.71
C GLY A 220 12.12 0.72 8.69
N PHE A 221 11.67 1.13 7.51
CA PHE A 221 10.58 2.09 7.36
C PHE A 221 9.22 1.51 7.79
N GLY A 222 8.97 0.24 7.45
CA GLY A 222 7.80 -0.49 7.93
C GLY A 222 7.76 -0.50 9.46
N PHE A 223 8.89 -0.72 10.12
CA PHE A 223 8.99 -0.64 11.59
C PHE A 223 8.68 0.76 12.13
N THR A 224 9.08 1.84 11.46
CA THR A 224 8.75 3.22 11.86
C THR A 224 7.25 3.50 11.78
N ILE A 225 6.60 3.07 10.70
CA ILE A 225 5.14 3.19 10.55
C ILE A 225 4.41 2.35 11.58
N PHE A 226 4.82 1.10 11.80
CA PHE A 226 4.23 0.25 12.85
C PHE A 226 4.41 0.86 14.25
N ALA A 227 5.56 1.46 14.53
CA ALA A 227 5.82 2.17 15.78
C ALA A 227 4.94 3.42 15.93
N LEU A 228 4.74 4.19 14.86
CA LEU A 228 3.84 5.35 14.85
C LEU A 228 2.38 4.94 15.06
N LEU A 229 1.92 3.86 14.40
CA LEU A 229 0.58 3.29 14.61
C LEU A 229 0.40 2.77 16.05
N ALA A 230 1.42 2.13 16.62
CA ALA A 230 1.42 1.70 18.01
C ALA A 230 1.36 2.89 18.98
N LEU A 231 2.05 4.00 18.68
CA LEU A 231 2.00 5.24 19.47
C LEU A 231 0.62 5.91 19.39
N VAL A 232 -0.02 5.90 18.20
CA VAL A 232 -1.38 6.41 18.01
C VAL A 232 -2.40 5.59 18.80
N ARG A 233 -2.21 4.26 18.91
CA ARG A 233 -3.04 3.36 19.73
C ARG A 233 -2.93 3.63 21.24
N MET A 234 -1.85 4.27 21.70
CA MET A 234 -1.62 4.57 23.12
C MET A 234 -2.37 5.83 23.61
N ARG A 235 -3.17 6.49 22.75
CA ARG A 235 -4.02 7.62 23.17
C ARG A 235 -5.24 7.16 23.98
N SER A 236 -5.87 8.11 24.67
CA SER A 236 -6.96 7.88 25.65
C SER A 236 -8.22 7.25 25.06
N ASP A 237 -8.49 7.45 23.77
CA ASP A 237 -9.59 6.80 23.06
C ASP A 237 -9.05 5.62 22.27
N THR A 238 -9.53 4.41 22.62
CA THR A 238 -9.08 3.18 21.97
C THR A 238 -9.75 3.05 20.61
N PHE A 239 -8.95 3.02 19.54
CA PHE A 239 -9.46 2.78 18.19
C PHE A 239 -10.18 1.43 18.09
N SER A 240 -11.29 1.41 17.36
CA SER A 240 -12.01 0.17 17.05
C SER A 240 -11.20 -0.72 16.08
N LYS A 241 -11.53 -2.02 16.02
CA LYS A 241 -10.88 -2.95 15.08
C LYS A 241 -11.03 -2.49 13.63
N THR A 242 -12.20 -1.93 13.30
CA THR A 242 -12.50 -1.36 11.99
C THR A 242 -11.63 -0.15 11.70
N GLU A 243 -11.55 0.79 12.63
CA GLU A 243 -10.71 1.98 12.51
C GLU A 243 -9.22 1.65 12.26
N ILE A 244 -8.67 0.68 12.98
CA ILE A 244 -7.29 0.22 12.79
C ILE A 244 -7.11 -0.37 11.38
N ALA A 245 -8.07 -1.15 10.89
CA ALA A 245 -8.01 -1.73 9.56
C ALA A 245 -8.02 -0.65 8.45
N TYR A 246 -8.85 0.39 8.60
CA TYR A 246 -8.86 1.51 7.67
C TYR A 246 -7.58 2.34 7.73
N LEU A 247 -7.03 2.57 8.92
CA LEU A 247 -5.77 3.30 9.07
C LEU A 247 -4.61 2.54 8.38
N LEU A 248 -4.51 1.24 8.60
CA LEU A 248 -3.50 0.40 7.94
C LEU A 248 -3.72 0.34 6.43
N GLY A 249 -4.98 0.23 6.00
CA GLY A 249 -5.34 0.24 4.58
C GLY A 249 -4.97 1.55 3.88
N ALA A 250 -5.22 2.70 4.51
CA ALA A 250 -4.83 4.01 3.96
C ALA A 250 -3.31 4.15 3.84
N VAL A 251 -2.55 3.65 4.83
CA VAL A 251 -1.08 3.64 4.76
C VAL A 251 -0.58 2.75 3.62
N ALA A 252 -1.13 1.54 3.50
CA ALA A 252 -0.78 0.62 2.40
C ALA A 252 -1.10 1.24 1.03
N LEU A 253 -2.26 1.87 0.90
CA LEU A 253 -2.67 2.58 -0.31
C LEU A 253 -1.71 3.71 -0.67
N THR A 254 -1.27 4.48 0.34
CA THR A 254 -0.29 5.56 0.15
C THR A 254 1.06 5.01 -0.33
N PHE A 255 1.49 3.87 0.21
CA PHE A 255 2.72 3.21 -0.18
C PHE A 255 2.67 2.66 -1.60
N ILE A 256 1.59 1.94 -1.92
CA ILE A 256 1.33 1.41 -3.26
C ILE A 256 1.39 2.54 -4.29
N ASN A 257 0.67 3.64 -4.03
CA ASN A 257 0.58 4.74 -4.98
C ASN A 257 1.87 5.56 -5.12
N ALA A 258 2.81 5.44 -4.18
CA ALA A 258 4.06 6.20 -4.22
C ALA A 258 5.25 5.39 -4.74
N MET A 259 5.19 4.06 -4.64
CA MET A 259 6.37 3.20 -4.83
C MET A 259 6.21 2.15 -5.93
N LEU A 260 4.99 1.83 -6.37
CA LEU A 260 4.79 0.82 -7.41
C LEU A 260 4.67 1.47 -8.80
N PRO A 261 5.15 0.80 -9.87
CA PRO A 261 4.93 1.24 -11.24
C PRO A 261 3.43 1.34 -11.58
N ALA A 262 3.06 2.29 -12.44
CA ALA A 262 1.66 2.66 -12.73
C ALA A 262 0.74 1.47 -13.07
N ARG A 263 1.23 0.47 -13.81
CA ARG A 263 0.44 -0.73 -14.18
C ARG A 263 0.11 -1.59 -12.95
N VAL A 264 1.07 -1.79 -12.06
CA VAL A 264 0.94 -2.61 -10.85
C VAL A 264 0.18 -1.85 -9.75
N GLU A 265 0.39 -0.54 -9.68
CA GLU A 265 -0.29 0.39 -8.77
C GLU A 265 -1.81 0.27 -8.92
N ILE A 266 -2.34 0.47 -10.13
CA ILE A 266 -3.79 0.48 -10.40
C ILE A 266 -4.44 -0.83 -9.95
N ILE A 267 -3.80 -1.96 -10.23
CA ILE A 267 -4.31 -3.30 -9.87
C ILE A 267 -4.30 -3.47 -8.35
N SER A 268 -3.18 -3.18 -7.70
CA SER A 268 -3.00 -3.35 -6.26
C SER A 268 -3.96 -2.46 -5.47
N THR A 269 -4.09 -1.20 -5.88
CA THR A 269 -5.05 -0.24 -5.34
C THR A 269 -6.49 -0.72 -5.51
N SER A 270 -6.85 -1.24 -6.69
CA SER A 270 -8.18 -1.78 -6.94
C SER A 270 -8.51 -2.95 -6.00
N ILE A 271 -7.56 -3.86 -5.77
CA ILE A 271 -7.71 -4.99 -4.85
C ILE A 271 -7.96 -4.50 -3.43
N VAL A 272 -7.20 -3.51 -2.95
CA VAL A 272 -7.38 -2.93 -1.61
C VAL A 272 -8.77 -2.29 -1.48
N LEU A 273 -9.19 -1.49 -2.46
CA LEU A 273 -10.52 -0.84 -2.46
C LEU A 273 -11.66 -1.86 -2.47
N VAL A 274 -11.59 -2.89 -3.32
CA VAL A 274 -12.60 -3.96 -3.39
C VAL A 274 -12.66 -4.73 -2.09
N THR A 275 -11.50 -5.08 -1.52
CA THR A 275 -11.43 -5.82 -0.25
C THR A 275 -12.02 -5.01 0.90
N ALA A 276 -11.71 -3.72 0.99
CA ALA A 276 -12.29 -2.84 2.00
C ALA A 276 -13.80 -2.66 1.80
N TYR A 277 -14.25 -2.49 0.55
CA TYR A 277 -15.66 -2.36 0.23
C TYR A 277 -16.46 -3.60 0.63
N LEU A 278 -15.97 -4.80 0.28
CA LEU A 278 -16.60 -6.08 0.57
C LEU A 278 -16.51 -6.44 2.06
N GLY A 279 -15.32 -6.31 2.66
CA GLY A 279 -15.05 -6.71 4.03
C GLY A 279 -15.87 -5.94 5.06
N ASP A 280 -16.12 -4.65 4.81
CA ASP A 280 -16.92 -3.81 5.69
C ASP A 280 -18.35 -3.62 5.15
N HIS A 281 -18.77 -4.41 4.16
CA HIS A 281 -20.12 -4.32 3.61
C HIS A 281 -21.16 -4.80 4.65
N PRO A 282 -22.21 -4.00 4.97
CA PRO A 282 -23.18 -4.34 6.01
C PRO A 282 -23.81 -5.73 5.81
N ASN A 283 -24.04 -6.13 4.55
CA ASN A 283 -24.67 -7.41 4.22
C ASN A 283 -23.83 -8.64 4.56
N VAL A 284 -22.51 -8.51 4.68
CA VAL A 284 -21.61 -9.65 4.94
C VAL A 284 -21.76 -10.13 6.38
N TRP A 285 -21.98 -9.20 7.30
CA TRP A 285 -22.08 -9.46 8.74
C TRP A 285 -23.51 -9.37 9.28
N ARG A 286 -24.53 -9.31 8.40
CA ARG A 286 -25.96 -9.20 8.79
C ARG A 286 -26.46 -10.28 9.73
N ASP A 287 -25.84 -11.47 9.70
CA ASP A 287 -26.20 -12.62 10.53
C ASP A 287 -25.20 -12.87 11.68
N ALA A 288 -24.25 -11.98 11.90
CA ALA A 288 -23.28 -12.13 12.98
C ALA A 288 -23.91 -11.77 14.34
N TYR A 289 -23.55 -12.50 15.39
CA TYR A 289 -23.94 -12.15 16.74
C TYR A 289 -23.29 -10.83 17.15
N HIS A 290 -24.11 -9.90 17.63
CA HIS A 290 -23.67 -8.63 18.19
C HIS A 290 -23.62 -8.72 19.71
N THR A 291 -22.54 -8.21 20.30
CA THR A 291 -22.37 -8.12 21.74
C THR A 291 -22.64 -6.69 22.20
N VAL A 292 -23.62 -6.49 23.08
CA VAL A 292 -23.96 -5.17 23.64
C VAL A 292 -24.07 -5.25 25.16
N GLU A 293 -23.50 -4.26 25.86
CA GLU A 293 -23.75 -4.04 27.28
C GLU A 293 -25.09 -3.32 27.46
N ILE A 294 -26.05 -3.96 28.13
CA ILE A 294 -27.35 -3.36 28.45
C ILE A 294 -27.50 -3.18 29.95
N ARG A 295 -28.14 -2.05 30.34
CA ARG A 295 -28.69 -1.85 31.68
C ARG A 295 -30.19 -2.07 31.63
N TYR A 296 -30.61 -3.23 32.07
CA TYR A 296 -32.01 -3.63 32.00
C TYR A 296 -32.69 -3.49 33.36
N ARG A 297 -33.80 -2.74 33.42
CA ARG A 297 -34.53 -2.47 34.67
C ARG A 297 -35.55 -3.58 34.91
N ILE A 298 -35.36 -4.35 35.98
CA ILE A 298 -36.26 -5.45 36.37
C ILE A 298 -37.06 -5.10 37.60
N LYS A 299 -38.36 -5.41 37.55
CA LYS A 299 -39.28 -5.28 38.69
C LYS A 299 -39.28 -6.52 39.59
N ASP A 300 -39.00 -7.71 39.04
CA ASP A 300 -39.00 -8.97 39.78
C ASP A 300 -37.59 -9.40 40.20
N THR A 301 -37.28 -9.24 41.47
CA THR A 301 -35.96 -9.55 42.05
C THR A 301 -35.61 -11.04 42.01
N LYS A 302 -36.58 -11.95 41.90
CA LYS A 302 -36.33 -13.41 41.99
C LYS A 302 -35.71 -13.99 40.72
N GLY A 303 -35.93 -13.37 39.55
CA GLY A 303 -35.39 -13.81 38.26
C GLY A 303 -34.07 -13.13 37.86
N MET A 304 -33.52 -12.22 38.67
CA MET A 304 -32.35 -11.41 38.29
C MET A 304 -31.04 -12.20 38.15
N LEU A 305 -30.97 -13.41 38.71
CA LEU A 305 -29.80 -14.30 38.66
C LEU A 305 -29.95 -15.41 37.60
N ASP A 306 -31.17 -15.60 37.09
CA ASP A 306 -31.48 -16.67 36.16
C ASP A 306 -31.22 -16.21 34.73
N ARG A 307 -30.16 -16.76 34.12
CA ARG A 307 -29.73 -16.39 32.76
C ARG A 307 -30.77 -16.76 31.71
N ASP A 308 -31.48 -17.88 31.87
CA ASP A 308 -32.47 -18.34 30.92
C ASP A 308 -33.70 -17.44 30.95
N TYR A 309 -34.12 -17.06 32.16
CA TYR A 309 -35.20 -16.10 32.36
C TYR A 309 -34.89 -14.73 31.74
N LEU A 310 -33.69 -14.20 31.97
CA LEU A 310 -33.25 -12.91 31.41
C LEU A 310 -33.14 -12.97 29.88
N SER A 311 -32.59 -14.07 29.34
CA SER A 311 -32.44 -14.27 27.90
C SER A 311 -33.80 -14.33 27.19
N GLN A 312 -34.76 -15.07 27.74
CA GLN A 312 -36.14 -15.12 27.21
C GLN A 312 -36.84 -13.76 27.29
N MET A 313 -36.66 -13.03 28.40
CA MET A 313 -37.26 -11.71 28.57
C MET A 313 -36.74 -10.72 27.52
N ILE A 314 -35.42 -10.67 27.31
CA ILE A 314 -34.79 -9.79 26.32
C ILE A 314 -35.18 -10.19 24.90
N ALA A 315 -35.18 -11.49 24.61
CA ALA A 315 -35.60 -12.00 23.32
C ALA A 315 -37.02 -11.55 22.97
N ASN A 316 -37.95 -11.63 23.94
CA ASN A 316 -39.34 -11.23 23.76
C ASN A 316 -39.53 -9.70 23.70
N ASP A 317 -38.88 -8.95 24.59
CA ASP A 317 -39.06 -7.50 24.69
C ASP A 317 -38.52 -6.75 23.48
N PHE A 318 -37.37 -7.19 22.96
CA PHE A 318 -36.69 -6.55 21.83
C PHE A 318 -36.94 -7.26 20.50
N ASN A 319 -37.62 -8.41 20.52
CA ASN A 319 -37.82 -9.28 19.37
C ASN A 319 -36.49 -9.60 18.68
N VAL A 320 -35.58 -10.26 19.42
CA VAL A 320 -34.23 -10.65 18.99
C VAL A 320 -33.95 -12.10 19.41
N GLU A 321 -33.03 -12.78 18.73
CA GLU A 321 -32.51 -14.08 19.18
C GLU A 321 -31.34 -13.84 20.14
N VAL A 322 -31.45 -14.29 21.40
CA VAL A 322 -30.33 -14.22 22.36
C VAL A 322 -29.60 -15.56 22.38
N ASP A 323 -28.29 -15.56 22.14
CA ASP A 323 -27.44 -16.76 22.15
C ASP A 323 -26.78 -16.96 23.51
N ASN A 324 -26.21 -15.90 24.06
CA ASN A 324 -25.56 -15.95 25.37
C ASN A 324 -25.73 -14.62 26.12
N LEU A 325 -25.75 -14.72 27.44
CA LEU A 325 -25.94 -13.60 28.36
C LEU A 325 -25.03 -13.78 29.57
N ASP A 326 -24.18 -12.79 29.81
CA ASP A 326 -23.33 -12.72 30.99
C ASP A 326 -23.74 -11.56 31.89
N ILE A 327 -23.99 -11.89 33.16
CA ILE A 327 -24.37 -10.91 34.18
C ILE A 327 -23.11 -10.31 34.77
N GLU A 328 -22.90 -9.01 34.57
CA GLU A 328 -21.75 -8.30 35.15
C GLU A 328 -22.04 -7.82 36.57
N ARG A 329 -23.23 -7.23 36.78
CA ARG A 329 -23.58 -6.61 38.04
C ARG A 329 -25.08 -6.59 38.27
N ILE A 330 -25.49 -6.91 39.48
CA ILE A 330 -26.87 -6.83 39.94
C ILE A 330 -27.02 -5.65 40.90
N GLY A 331 -27.89 -4.71 40.55
CA GLY A 331 -28.32 -3.60 41.39
C GLY A 331 -29.67 -3.90 42.03
N LYS A 332 -30.26 -2.90 42.71
CA LYS A 332 -31.52 -3.08 43.46
C LYS A 332 -32.71 -3.42 42.53
N ASN A 333 -32.80 -2.74 41.38
CA ASN A 333 -33.87 -2.89 40.38
C ASN A 333 -33.31 -2.92 38.94
N GLU A 334 -32.01 -3.16 38.77
CA GLU A 334 -31.36 -3.17 37.47
C GLU A 334 -30.32 -4.26 37.42
N VAL A 335 -30.17 -4.87 36.24
CA VAL A 335 -29.11 -5.82 35.96
C VAL A 335 -28.31 -5.27 34.79
N ARG A 336 -26.99 -5.18 35.00
CA ARG A 336 -26.03 -4.90 33.95
C ARG A 336 -25.52 -6.21 33.42
N MET A 337 -25.62 -6.37 32.12
CA MET A 337 -25.28 -7.62 31.45
C MET A 337 -24.75 -7.36 30.05
N ILE A 338 -23.90 -8.26 29.61
CA ILE A 338 -23.43 -8.37 28.23
C ILE A 338 -24.32 -9.39 27.55
N VAL A 339 -25.00 -8.96 26.48
CA VAL A 339 -25.91 -9.82 25.71
C VAL A 339 -25.33 -10.02 24.33
N MET A 340 -25.16 -11.28 23.94
CA MET A 340 -24.88 -11.69 22.57
C MET A 340 -26.19 -12.05 21.88
N TYR A 341 -26.60 -11.23 20.91
CA TYR A 341 -27.87 -11.39 20.21
C TYR A 341 -27.72 -11.33 18.70
N ARG A 342 -28.70 -11.89 17.99
CA ARG A 342 -28.88 -11.81 16.54
C ARG A 342 -30.24 -11.17 16.26
N ASP A 343 -30.29 -10.28 15.27
CA ASP A 343 -31.52 -9.57 14.86
C ASP A 343 -31.98 -10.02 13.47
N PRO A 344 -32.65 -11.19 13.35
CA PRO A 344 -33.07 -11.71 12.06
C PRO A 344 -34.24 -10.90 11.45
N GLU A 345 -34.31 -10.88 10.11
CA GLU A 345 -35.18 -9.96 9.37
C GLU A 345 -36.68 -10.18 9.59
N ASP A 346 -37.09 -11.41 9.87
CA ASP A 346 -38.45 -11.80 10.22
C ASP A 346 -38.92 -11.18 11.55
N LEU A 347 -38.05 -11.12 12.55
CA LEU A 347 -38.35 -10.48 13.83
C LEU A 347 -38.39 -8.94 13.72
N ARG A 348 -37.54 -8.36 12.87
CA ARG A 348 -37.48 -6.90 12.68
C ARG A 348 -38.74 -6.30 12.05
N LYS A 349 -39.41 -7.00 11.13
CA LYS A 349 -40.64 -6.54 10.45
C LYS A 349 -41.85 -6.49 11.39
N GLY A 350 -41.79 -7.15 12.55
CA GLY A 350 -42.84 -7.16 13.57
C GLY A 350 -42.73 -6.07 14.64
N ARG A 351 -41.68 -5.23 14.63
CA ARG A 351 -41.48 -4.21 15.68
C ARG A 351 -42.45 -3.03 15.51
N VAL A 352 -43.19 -2.73 16.57
CA VAL A 352 -43.82 -1.41 16.74
C VAL A 352 -42.71 -0.41 17.10
N PRO A 353 -42.60 0.76 16.46
CA PRO A 353 -41.58 1.75 16.80
C PRO A 353 -41.68 2.11 18.29
N LEU A 354 -40.58 1.94 19.04
CA LEU A 354 -40.49 2.46 20.40
C LEU A 354 -40.56 3.98 20.32
N ASP A 355 -41.65 4.54 20.84
CA ASP A 355 -41.77 5.99 21.04
C ASP A 355 -40.61 6.43 21.94
N ARG A 356 -39.73 7.30 21.43
CA ARG A 356 -38.50 7.73 22.12
C ARG A 356 -38.78 8.71 23.27
N HIS A 357 -39.87 8.51 24.00
CA HIS A 357 -40.12 9.22 25.24
C HIS A 357 -39.31 8.56 26.37
N PHE A 358 -38.03 8.94 26.46
CA PHE A 358 -37.35 8.87 27.75
C PHE A 358 -38.14 9.76 28.72
N PRO A 359 -38.67 9.24 29.84
CA PRO A 359 -39.35 10.09 30.80
C PRO A 359 -38.32 11.09 31.34
N GLU A 360 -38.57 12.38 31.08
CA GLU A 360 -37.83 13.48 31.69
C GLU A 360 -37.72 13.25 33.19
N LYS A 361 -36.50 13.37 33.68
CA LYS A 361 -36.17 13.36 35.10
C LYS A 361 -36.91 14.54 35.72
N LYS A 362 -38.04 14.29 36.40
CA LYS A 362 -38.70 15.33 37.21
C LYS A 362 -37.69 15.82 38.26
N GLU A 363 -37.16 17.01 38.06
CA GLU A 363 -36.51 17.77 39.11
C GLU A 363 -37.53 18.02 40.21
N ASN A 364 -37.34 17.37 41.36
CA ASN A 364 -38.00 17.73 42.59
C ASN A 364 -37.46 19.10 43.03
N ASN A 365 -38.09 20.17 42.55
CA ASN A 365 -38.00 21.47 43.20
C ASN A 365 -38.92 21.43 44.42
N ASN A 366 -38.35 21.19 45.59
CA ASN A 366 -38.94 21.59 46.86
C ASN A 366 -37.83 22.06 47.80
N ASP A 367 -38.12 23.19 48.42
CA ASP A 367 -37.56 23.74 49.65
C ASP A 367 -36.35 24.67 49.53
N ALA A 368 -36.64 25.97 49.39
CA ALA A 368 -36.44 26.92 50.50
C ALA A 368 -37.03 28.30 50.17
N ALA A 369 -38.28 28.52 50.59
CA ALA A 369 -38.82 29.85 50.87
C ALA A 369 -39.46 29.81 52.27
N ASN A 370 -39.19 30.86 53.06
CA ASN A 370 -39.52 31.10 54.48
C ASN A 370 -38.61 30.33 55.47
N SER A 371 -37.93 30.95 56.44
CA SER A 371 -38.07 32.27 57.08
C SER A 371 -36.75 32.69 57.71
#